data_AF-A0A2P8I210-F1
#
_entry.id   AF-A0A2P8I210-F1
#
_cell.length_a   1.000
_cell.length_b   1.000
_cell.length_c   1.000
_cell.angle_alpha   90.00
_cell.angle_beta   90.00
_cell.angle_gamma   90.00
#
_symmetry.space_group_name_H-M   'P 1'
#
loop_
_entity.id
_entity.type
_entity.pdbx_description
1 polymer ?
#
loop_
_entity_poly.entity_id
_entity_poly.type
_entity_poly.pdbx_seq_one_letter_code
_entity_poly.pdbx_strand_id
1 'polypeptide(L)'
;MNTSMPFPGPNDDDVERAVAELEKYVAAHAPAAADPAPLAVAPATKRVRDLRAEVDEARVLLELQADAAPLLVDTDRVRRSRKRVAEAARLYALAQDPAARAWQASRVRLVLTAAALTALVGALAWSTTGVHHTLTRGMVERTAAWWGAWAVEPVISTVLLVVVGARAFLATRGRVLRHQHLAVVEYGALAVTLTLNVWPYLPWVSVPWTRFDPMQLLAHAVGPLVAVGAVAVLPIIWTAFADLDHGLPVGPTPTPASPEYRQNTPGTAPAQRRTTGDRVALLVDRARWMIAAGQLTADPSATRLREALGCGTDTAREVRDALRKDGA
;
A
#
# COMPACT_ATOMS: atom_id res chain seq x y z
N MET A 1 1.75 -16.92 -29.03
CA MET A 1 0.82 -17.14 -27.90
C MET A 1 1.61 -17.74 -26.76
N ASN A 2 2.10 -16.91 -25.83
CA ASN A 2 2.82 -17.37 -24.65
C ASN A 2 1.91 -17.21 -23.44
N THR A 3 1.48 -18.34 -22.92
CA THR A 3 0.68 -18.50 -21.71
C THR A 3 1.59 -18.26 -20.51
N SER A 4 1.59 -17.05 -19.95
CA SER A 4 2.28 -16.77 -18.69
C SER A 4 1.54 -17.46 -17.55
N MET A 5 2.15 -18.51 -16.98
CA MET A 5 1.66 -19.13 -15.76
C MET A 5 1.74 -18.13 -14.59
N PRO A 6 0.71 -18.05 -13.72
CA PRO A 6 0.78 -17.23 -12.52
C PRO A 6 1.80 -17.84 -11.57
N PHE A 7 2.69 -16.99 -11.04
CA PHE A 7 3.61 -17.35 -9.96
C PHE A 7 2.77 -17.83 -8.76
N PRO A 8 2.96 -19.07 -8.26
CA PRO A 8 2.25 -19.52 -7.08
C PRO A 8 2.71 -18.65 -5.91
N GLY A 9 1.75 -18.00 -5.24
CA GLY A 9 2.02 -17.40 -3.94
C GLY A 9 2.51 -18.48 -2.96
N PRO A 10 3.29 -18.12 -1.94
CA PRO A 10 3.73 -19.08 -0.94
C PRO A 10 2.50 -19.80 -0.37
N ASN A 11 2.46 -21.11 -0.56
CA ASN A 11 1.41 -21.96 0.01
C ASN A 11 1.55 -21.91 1.54
N ASP A 12 0.43 -21.90 2.27
CA ASP A 12 0.45 -21.89 3.74
C ASP A 12 1.29 -23.06 4.29
N ASP A 13 1.30 -24.20 3.59
CA ASP A 13 2.15 -25.36 3.89
C ASP A 13 3.67 -25.05 3.85
N ASP A 14 4.10 -24.15 2.97
CA ASP A 14 5.51 -23.76 2.85
C ASP A 14 5.92 -22.80 3.96
N VAL A 15 4.98 -21.96 4.43
CA VAL A 15 5.19 -21.10 5.59
C VAL A 15 5.24 -21.93 6.86
N GLU A 16 4.34 -22.90 7.03
CA GLU A 16 4.39 -23.84 8.16
C GLU A 16 5.68 -24.65 8.17
N ARG A 17 6.14 -25.12 6.99
CA ARG A 17 7.41 -25.83 6.85
C ARG A 17 8.60 -24.94 7.19
N ALA A 18 8.62 -23.69 6.72
CA ALA A 18 9.69 -22.74 7.04
C ALA A 18 9.73 -22.38 8.53
N VAL A 19 8.57 -22.25 9.18
CA VAL A 19 8.49 -22.02 10.64
C VAL A 19 8.98 -23.24 11.40
N ALA A 20 8.60 -24.46 10.99
CA ALA A 20 9.07 -25.68 11.62
C ALA A 20 10.60 -25.88 11.45
N GLU A 21 11.16 -25.52 10.29
CA GLU A 21 12.62 -25.54 10.09
C GLU A 21 13.34 -24.49 10.93
N LEU A 22 12.76 -23.29 11.06
CA LEU A 22 13.31 -22.24 11.91
C LEU A 22 13.25 -22.64 13.39
N GLU A 23 12.15 -23.22 13.86
CA GLU A 23 12.03 -23.77 15.22
C GLU A 23 13.06 -24.85 15.48
N LYS A 24 13.27 -25.75 14.50
CA LYS A 24 14.29 -26.81 14.59
C LYS A 24 15.71 -26.23 14.59
N TYR A 25 15.99 -25.22 13.77
CA TYR A 25 17.28 -24.54 13.72
C TYR A 25 17.57 -23.79 15.03
N VAL A 26 16.58 -23.08 15.57
CA VAL A 26 16.66 -22.38 16.85
C VAL A 26 16.81 -23.37 18.00
N ALA A 27 16.09 -24.50 17.99
CA ALA A 27 16.26 -25.55 18.99
C ALA A 27 17.65 -26.21 18.93
N ALA A 28 18.22 -26.37 17.73
CA ALA A 28 19.55 -26.93 17.54
C ALA A 28 20.70 -25.96 17.88
N HIS A 29 20.47 -24.65 17.77
CA HIS A 29 21.47 -23.59 18.05
C HIS A 29 21.18 -22.82 19.34
N ALA A 30 20.13 -23.18 20.07
CA ALA A 30 19.94 -22.73 21.43
C ALA A 30 21.13 -23.23 22.24
N PRO A 31 21.85 -22.34 22.97
CA PRO A 31 22.93 -22.77 23.84
C PRO A 31 22.35 -23.84 24.76
N ALA A 32 23.00 -25.01 24.82
CA ALA A 32 22.61 -26.10 25.69
C ALA A 32 22.56 -25.56 27.12
N ALA A 33 21.37 -25.16 27.55
CA ALA A 33 21.10 -24.82 28.92
C ALA A 33 21.36 -26.12 29.67
N ALA A 34 22.46 -26.15 30.41
CA ALA A 34 22.63 -27.13 31.47
C ALA A 34 21.31 -27.16 32.23
N ASP A 35 20.79 -28.37 32.42
CA ASP A 35 19.55 -28.65 33.13
C ASP A 35 19.43 -27.67 34.30
N PRO A 36 18.48 -26.72 34.27
CA PRO A 36 18.32 -25.85 35.41
C PRO A 36 17.82 -26.76 36.52
N ALA A 37 18.73 -27.17 37.41
CA ALA A 37 18.40 -27.66 38.73
C ALA A 37 17.24 -26.78 39.22
N PRO A 38 16.09 -27.37 39.59
CA PRO A 38 14.82 -26.65 39.63
C PRO A 38 15.02 -25.38 40.42
N LEU A 39 15.09 -24.25 39.70
CA LEU A 39 15.15 -22.94 40.31
C LEU A 39 13.90 -22.88 41.15
N ALA A 40 14.08 -22.94 42.46
CA ALA A 40 13.01 -22.85 43.43
C ALA A 40 12.22 -21.59 43.06
N VAL A 41 11.08 -21.80 42.39
CA VAL A 41 10.20 -20.74 41.95
C VAL A 41 9.86 -20.01 43.23
N ALA A 42 10.35 -18.77 43.36
CA ALA A 42 10.06 -17.94 44.53
C ALA A 42 8.54 -18.03 44.79
N PRO A 43 8.12 -18.31 46.03
CA PRO A 43 6.72 -18.60 46.31
C PRO A 43 5.89 -17.45 45.75
N ALA A 44 5.00 -17.77 44.81
CA ALA A 44 4.18 -16.78 44.13
C ALA A 44 3.54 -15.88 45.19
N THR A 45 3.81 -14.57 45.10
CA THR A 45 3.27 -13.60 46.04
C THR A 45 1.75 -13.76 46.10
N LYS A 46 1.14 -13.49 47.26
CA LYS A 46 -0.32 -13.66 47.45
C LYS A 46 -1.11 -13.05 46.28
N ARG A 47 -0.69 -11.86 45.83
CA ARG A 47 -1.27 -11.15 44.68
C ARG A 47 -1.23 -11.94 43.36
N VAL A 48 -0.16 -12.68 43.07
CA VAL A 48 -0.06 -13.50 41.86
C VAL A 48 -0.96 -14.73 41.94
N ARG A 49 -1.14 -15.30 43.14
CA ARG A 49 -2.08 -16.42 43.35
C ARG A 49 -3.53 -15.96 43.21
N ASP A 50 -3.86 -14.81 43.78
CA ASP A 50 -5.20 -14.22 43.66
C ASP A 50 -5.53 -13.89 42.20
N LEU A 51 -4.58 -13.28 41.45
CA LEU A 51 -4.78 -13.01 40.01
C LEU A 51 -4.94 -14.29 39.17
N ARG A 52 -4.22 -15.36 39.52
CA ARG A 52 -4.37 -16.65 38.82
C ARG A 52 -5.72 -17.27 39.09
N ALA A 53 -6.20 -17.23 40.34
CA ALA A 53 -7.53 -17.69 40.68
C ALA A 53 -8.62 -16.90 39.95
N GLU A 54 -8.48 -15.58 39.86
CA GLU A 54 -9.41 -14.71 39.12
C GLU A 54 -9.40 -15.02 37.61
N VAL A 55 -8.23 -15.25 37.01
CA VAL A 55 -8.12 -15.65 35.60
C VAL A 55 -8.69 -17.03 35.34
N ASP A 56 -8.47 -17.99 36.24
CA ASP A 56 -9.00 -19.34 36.14
C ASP A 56 -10.53 -19.35 36.29
N GLU A 57 -11.07 -18.58 37.25
CA GLU A 57 -12.50 -18.37 37.39
C GLU A 57 -13.11 -17.70 36.14
N ALA A 58 -12.47 -16.64 35.63
CA ALA A 58 -12.93 -15.98 34.41
C ALA A 58 -12.90 -16.91 33.18
N ARG A 59 -11.93 -17.82 33.08
CA ARG A 59 -11.88 -18.85 32.03
C ARG A 59 -13.03 -19.84 32.14
N VAL A 60 -13.32 -20.33 33.34
CA VAL A 60 -14.45 -21.23 33.60
C VAL A 60 -15.78 -20.53 33.29
N LEU A 61 -15.93 -19.27 33.70
CA LEU A 61 -17.12 -18.47 33.37
C LEU A 61 -17.26 -18.22 31.86
N LEU A 62 -16.15 -18.00 31.14
CA LEU A 62 -16.13 -17.90 29.68
C LEU A 62 -16.54 -19.21 29.00
N GLU A 63 -16.11 -20.36 29.51
CA GLU A 63 -16.56 -21.68 29.01
C GLU A 63 -18.05 -21.89 29.23
N LEU A 64 -18.56 -21.54 30.42
CA LEU A 64 -19.98 -21.63 30.76
C LEU A 64 -20.84 -20.64 29.95
N GLN A 65 -20.34 -19.42 29.67
CA GLN A 65 -21.04 -18.42 28.86
C GLN A 65 -20.93 -18.68 27.35
N ALA A 66 -19.86 -19.32 26.90
CA ALA A 66 -19.73 -19.77 25.50
C ALA A 66 -20.71 -20.90 25.17
N ASP A 67 -21.23 -21.60 26.18
CA ASP A 67 -22.32 -22.56 26.05
C ASP A 67 -23.69 -21.86 26.16
N ALA A 68 -24.05 -21.12 25.11
CA ALA A 68 -25.34 -20.43 25.01
C ALA A 68 -26.53 -21.35 24.72
N ALA A 69 -26.40 -22.66 24.93
CA ALA A 69 -27.44 -23.65 24.67
C ALA A 69 -28.02 -24.22 25.97
N PRO A 70 -28.83 -23.45 26.73
CA PRO A 70 -29.66 -24.08 27.73
C PRO A 70 -30.75 -24.88 26.99
N LEU A 71 -30.68 -26.21 27.12
CA LEU A 71 -31.78 -27.17 26.94
C LEU A 71 -32.16 -27.67 25.53
N LEU A 72 -31.29 -27.62 24.52
CA LEU A 72 -31.48 -28.41 23.31
C LEU A 72 -30.30 -29.37 23.11
N VAL A 73 -30.58 -30.67 23.18
CA VAL A 73 -29.61 -31.75 22.98
C VAL A 73 -29.24 -31.81 21.50
N ASP A 74 -28.41 -30.87 21.06
CA ASP A 74 -27.79 -30.89 19.75
C ASP A 74 -26.68 -31.96 19.72
N THR A 75 -26.61 -32.72 18.63
CA THR A 75 -25.52 -33.70 18.44
C THR A 75 -24.15 -33.01 18.44
N ASP A 76 -23.09 -33.71 18.87
CA ASP A 76 -21.72 -33.17 18.90
C ASP A 76 -21.25 -32.59 17.57
N ARG A 77 -21.80 -33.08 16.45
CA ARG A 77 -21.52 -32.59 15.11
C ARG A 77 -22.10 -31.18 14.89
N VAL A 78 -23.33 -30.93 15.36
CA VAL A 78 -23.99 -29.62 15.28
C VAL A 78 -23.29 -28.62 16.19
N ARG A 79 -22.92 -29.02 17.41
CA ARG A 79 -22.19 -28.16 18.36
C ARG A 79 -20.84 -27.71 17.79
N ARG A 80 -20.08 -28.63 17.18
CA ARG A 80 -18.82 -28.31 16.47
C ARG A 80 -19.03 -27.40 15.26
N SER A 81 -20.07 -27.63 14.46
CA SER A 81 -20.38 -26.80 13.30
C SER A 81 -20.75 -25.36 13.70
N ARG A 82 -21.59 -25.19 14.74
CA ARG A 82 -21.94 -23.85 15.24
C ARG A 82 -20.73 -23.12 15.84
N LYS A 83 -19.84 -23.82 16.53
CA LYS A 83 -18.57 -23.24 17.03
C LYS A 83 -17.72 -22.70 15.88
N ARG A 84 -17.56 -23.47 14.79
CA ARG A 84 -16.84 -23.01 13.59
C ARG A 84 -17.49 -21.80 12.92
N VAL A 85 -18.83 -21.77 12.85
CA VAL A 85 -19.56 -20.62 12.29
C VAL A 85 -19.40 -19.38 13.17
N ALA A 86 -19.49 -19.53 14.49
CA ALA A 86 -19.28 -18.43 15.44
C ALA A 86 -17.84 -17.91 15.41
N GLU A 87 -16.86 -18.78 15.31
CA GLU A 87 -15.45 -18.44 15.13
C GLU A 87 -15.22 -17.70 13.81
N ALA A 88 -15.75 -18.21 12.69
CA ALA A 88 -15.68 -17.55 11.40
C ALA A 88 -16.35 -16.17 11.42
N ALA A 89 -17.49 -16.02 12.10
CA ALA A 89 -18.17 -14.73 12.27
C ALA A 89 -17.33 -13.74 13.10
N ARG A 90 -16.64 -14.22 14.15
CA ARG A 90 -15.71 -13.40 14.95
C ARG A 90 -14.47 -12.99 14.15
N LEU A 91 -13.89 -13.91 13.38
CA LEU A 91 -12.78 -13.61 12.48
C LEU A 91 -13.19 -12.62 11.39
N TYR A 92 -14.40 -12.77 10.84
CA TYR A 92 -14.95 -11.82 9.87
C TYR A 92 -15.18 -10.44 10.50
N ALA A 93 -15.72 -10.37 11.73
CA ALA A 93 -15.88 -9.11 12.44
C ALA A 93 -14.54 -8.42 12.73
N LEU A 94 -13.52 -9.20 13.11
CA LEU A 94 -12.16 -8.70 13.30
C LEU A 94 -11.52 -8.23 11.98
N ALA A 95 -11.79 -8.92 10.87
CA ALA A 95 -11.34 -8.49 9.55
C ALA A 95 -12.04 -7.21 9.06
N GLN A 96 -13.26 -6.93 9.55
CA GLN A 96 -13.98 -5.70 9.27
C GLN A 96 -13.57 -4.52 10.17
N ASP A 97 -12.81 -4.77 11.25
CA ASP A 97 -12.30 -3.74 12.13
C ASP A 97 -11.44 -2.74 11.32
N PRO A 98 -11.79 -1.43 11.30
CA PRO A 98 -11.02 -0.42 10.59
C PRO A 98 -9.57 -0.34 11.08
N ALA A 99 -9.29 -0.60 12.36
CA ALA A 99 -7.92 -0.59 12.90
C ALA A 99 -7.10 -1.76 12.35
N ALA A 100 -7.70 -2.95 12.25
CA ALA A 100 -7.06 -4.13 11.66
C ALA A 100 -6.76 -3.91 10.17
N ARG A 101 -7.70 -3.32 9.41
CA ARG A 101 -7.50 -2.98 8.00
C ARG A 101 -6.44 -1.90 7.79
N ALA A 102 -6.41 -0.86 8.62
CA ALA A 102 -5.36 0.17 8.58
C ALA A 102 -3.97 -0.44 8.85
N TRP A 103 -3.86 -1.34 9.83
CA TRP A 103 -2.61 -2.03 10.11
C TRP A 103 -2.18 -2.93 8.96
N GLN A 104 -3.07 -3.72 8.37
CA GLN A 104 -2.79 -4.56 7.20
C GLN A 104 -2.34 -3.69 6.00
N ALA A 105 -3.05 -2.61 5.71
CA ALA A 105 -2.67 -1.66 4.66
C ALA A 105 -1.29 -1.05 4.91
N SER A 106 -0.97 -0.69 6.16
CA SER A 106 0.35 -0.17 6.53
C SER A 106 1.47 -1.20 6.31
N ARG A 107 1.22 -2.48 6.63
CA ARG A 107 2.18 -3.57 6.42
C ARG A 107 2.41 -3.85 4.95
N VAL A 108 1.34 -3.96 4.17
CA VAL A 108 1.45 -4.15 2.72
C VAL A 108 2.18 -2.98 2.08
N ARG A 109 1.86 -1.73 2.48
CA ARG A 109 2.58 -0.54 2.01
C ARG A 109 4.08 -0.62 2.33
N LEU A 110 4.44 -1.04 3.55
CA LEU A 110 5.84 -1.22 3.95
C LEU A 110 6.53 -2.29 3.12
N VAL A 111 5.92 -3.46 2.95
CA VAL A 111 6.47 -4.58 2.17
C VAL A 111 6.67 -4.19 0.71
N LEU A 112 5.66 -3.59 0.08
CA LEU A 112 5.74 -3.13 -1.30
C LEU A 112 6.80 -2.03 -1.47
N THR A 113 6.90 -1.12 -0.50
CA THR A 113 7.93 -0.06 -0.52
C THR A 113 9.32 -0.67 -0.40
N ALA A 114 9.51 -1.61 0.53
CA ALA A 114 10.79 -2.29 0.71
C ALA A 114 11.19 -3.08 -0.55
N ALA A 115 10.26 -3.84 -1.13
CA ALA A 115 10.49 -4.56 -2.38
C ALA A 115 10.83 -3.61 -3.55
N ALA A 116 10.11 -2.50 -3.69
CA ALA A 116 10.37 -1.50 -4.72
C ALA A 116 11.73 -0.82 -4.53
N LEU A 117 12.11 -0.49 -3.29
CA LEU A 117 13.41 0.09 -2.98
C LEU A 117 14.56 -0.90 -3.26
N THR A 118 14.39 -2.17 -2.88
CA THR A 118 15.39 -3.22 -3.19
C THR A 118 15.55 -3.40 -4.70
N ALA A 119 14.44 -3.48 -5.44
CA ALA A 119 14.48 -3.56 -6.90
C ALA A 119 15.14 -2.33 -7.54
N LEU A 120 14.83 -1.13 -7.02
CA LEU A 120 15.44 0.12 -7.47
C LEU A 120 16.94 0.15 -7.21
N VAL A 121 17.39 -0.20 -6.01
CA VAL A 121 18.82 -0.28 -5.67
C VAL A 121 19.55 -1.29 -6.57
N GLY A 122 18.95 -2.46 -6.81
CA GLY A 122 19.51 -3.45 -7.74
C GLY A 122 19.60 -2.92 -9.17
N ALA A 123 18.56 -2.24 -9.65
CA ALA A 123 18.54 -1.62 -10.98
C ALA A 123 19.58 -0.50 -11.11
N LEU A 124 19.74 0.34 -10.09
CA LEU A 124 20.74 1.40 -10.06
C LEU A 124 22.16 0.85 -10.02
N ALA A 125 22.41 -0.20 -9.24
CA ALA A 125 23.71 -0.87 -9.20
C ALA A 125 24.07 -1.47 -10.58
N TRP A 126 23.11 -2.14 -11.23
CA TRP A 126 23.28 -2.67 -12.57
C TRP A 126 23.50 -1.57 -13.62
N SER A 127 22.71 -0.50 -13.56
CA SER A 127 22.85 0.64 -14.47
C SER A 127 24.22 1.31 -14.32
N THR A 128 24.69 1.46 -13.08
CA THR A 128 26.01 2.03 -12.77
C THR A 128 27.15 1.23 -13.42
N THR A 129 27.05 -0.10 -13.47
CA THR A 129 28.07 -0.93 -14.14
C THR A 129 28.08 -0.69 -15.65
N GLY A 130 26.89 -0.52 -16.26
CA GLY A 130 26.74 -0.21 -17.69
C GLY A 130 27.29 1.16 -18.07
N VAL A 131 27.03 2.20 -17.27
CA VAL A 131 27.59 3.55 -17.47
C VAL A 131 29.09 3.55 -17.24
N HIS A 132 29.58 2.91 -16.17
CA HIS A 132 31.00 2.80 -15.90
C HIS A 132 31.74 2.14 -17.07
N HIS A 133 31.24 1.01 -17.57
CA HIS A 133 31.78 0.33 -18.74
C HIS A 133 31.81 1.24 -19.96
N THR A 134 30.77 2.05 -20.18
CA THR A 134 30.70 2.97 -21.31
C THR A 134 31.68 4.14 -21.19
N LEU A 135 31.76 4.76 -20.02
CA LEU A 135 32.63 5.91 -19.78
C LEU A 135 34.11 5.52 -19.78
N THR A 136 34.44 4.29 -19.38
CA THR A 136 35.83 3.84 -19.29
C THR A 136 36.36 3.22 -20.58
N ARG A 137 35.58 3.18 -21.66
CA ARG A 137 36.07 2.71 -22.98
C ARG A 137 37.24 3.59 -23.43
N GLY A 138 38.42 2.99 -23.52
CA GLY A 138 39.64 3.68 -23.90
C GLY A 138 40.33 4.47 -22.79
N MET A 139 39.85 4.37 -21.54
CA MET A 139 40.58 4.87 -20.37
C MET A 139 41.59 3.85 -19.87
N VAL A 140 42.68 4.32 -19.27
CA VAL A 140 43.62 3.47 -18.56
C VAL A 140 42.97 2.99 -17.24
N GLU A 141 42.94 1.68 -17.05
CA GLU A 141 42.39 1.06 -15.85
C GLU A 141 43.07 1.57 -14.56
N ARG A 142 42.30 1.61 -13.47
CA ARG A 142 42.76 1.99 -12.10
C ARG A 142 43.28 3.43 -11.94
N THR A 143 43.14 4.27 -12.95
CA THR A 143 43.37 5.71 -12.81
C THR A 143 42.28 6.36 -11.96
N ALA A 144 42.55 7.56 -11.42
CA ALA A 144 41.55 8.32 -10.67
C ALA A 144 40.28 8.59 -11.49
N ALA A 145 40.42 8.83 -12.80
CA ALA A 145 39.28 9.02 -13.72
C ALA A 145 38.45 7.73 -13.88
N TRP A 146 39.11 6.56 -13.96
CA TRP A 146 38.44 5.26 -14.04
C TRP A 146 37.61 4.97 -12.78
N TRP A 147 38.14 5.30 -11.60
CA TRP A 147 37.37 5.20 -10.35
C TRP A 147 36.28 6.28 -10.26
N GLY A 148 36.55 7.50 -10.71
CA GLY A 148 35.57 8.59 -10.73
C GLY A 148 34.34 8.28 -11.58
N ALA A 149 34.48 7.51 -12.66
CA ALA A 149 33.37 7.06 -13.49
C ALA A 149 32.30 6.26 -12.71
N TRP A 150 32.67 5.58 -11.61
CA TRP A 150 31.71 4.87 -10.75
C TRP A 150 30.77 5.81 -10.01
N ALA A 151 31.18 7.06 -9.76
CA ALA A 151 30.40 8.04 -9.00
C ALA A 151 29.41 8.81 -9.88
N VAL A 152 29.61 8.84 -11.21
CA VAL A 152 28.79 9.65 -12.13
C VAL A 152 27.31 9.28 -12.02
N GLU A 153 27.00 8.00 -12.11
CA GLU A 153 25.60 7.57 -12.07
C GLU A 153 24.96 7.65 -10.67
N PRO A 154 25.61 7.25 -9.57
CA PRO A 154 25.08 7.45 -8.23
C PRO A 154 24.75 8.91 -7.93
N VAL A 155 25.54 9.87 -8.42
CA VAL A 155 25.25 11.30 -8.25
C VAL A 155 23.97 11.69 -8.99
N ILE A 156 23.83 11.30 -10.26
CA ILE A 156 22.60 11.55 -11.05
C ILE A 156 21.39 10.89 -10.39
N SER A 157 21.55 9.64 -9.97
CA SER A 157 20.50 8.82 -9.34
C SER A 157 20.09 9.36 -7.97
N THR A 158 21.01 9.95 -7.21
CA THR A 158 20.70 10.60 -5.93
C THR A 158 19.78 11.80 -6.13
N VAL A 159 20.04 12.62 -7.17
CA VAL A 159 19.15 13.75 -7.52
C VAL A 159 17.75 13.24 -7.88
N LEU A 160 17.66 12.17 -8.67
CA LEU A 160 16.39 11.52 -8.99
C LEU A 160 15.67 10.98 -7.76
N LEU A 161 16.37 10.25 -6.90
CA LEU A 161 15.84 9.69 -5.65
C LEU A 161 15.30 10.78 -4.72
N VAL A 162 15.96 11.94 -4.65
CA VAL A 162 15.47 13.07 -3.86
C VAL A 162 14.17 13.61 -4.44
N VAL A 163 14.07 13.81 -5.76
CA VAL A 163 12.85 14.31 -6.41
C VAL A 163 11.69 13.32 -6.25
N VAL A 164 11.92 12.04 -6.51
CA VAL A 164 10.93 10.98 -6.40
C VAL A 164 10.54 10.76 -4.95
N GLY A 165 11.50 10.73 -4.04
CA GLY A 165 11.27 10.64 -2.60
C GLY A 165 10.44 11.81 -2.07
N ALA A 166 10.72 13.04 -2.52
CA ALA A 166 9.92 14.21 -2.17
C ALA A 166 8.48 14.10 -2.69
N ARG A 167 8.28 13.67 -3.94
CA ARG A 167 6.94 13.45 -4.52
C ARG A 167 6.18 12.36 -3.78
N ALA A 168 6.84 11.25 -3.49
CA ALA A 168 6.27 10.12 -2.78
C ALA A 168 5.91 10.53 -1.35
N PHE A 169 6.81 11.21 -0.63
CA PHE A 169 6.54 11.73 0.70
C PHE A 169 5.32 12.67 0.73
N LEU A 170 5.24 13.61 -0.21
CA LEU A 170 4.09 14.52 -0.30
C LEU A 170 2.80 13.76 -0.64
N ALA A 171 2.87 12.73 -1.50
CA ALA A 171 1.72 11.88 -1.82
C ALA A 171 1.17 11.17 -0.58
N THR A 172 2.02 10.71 0.35
CA THR A 172 1.54 10.14 1.62
C THR A 172 0.82 11.14 2.53
N ARG A 173 0.98 12.44 2.29
CA ARG A 173 0.29 13.53 2.98
C ARG A 173 -0.88 14.13 2.16
N GLY A 174 -1.33 13.42 1.13
CA GLY A 174 -2.42 13.88 0.25
C GLY A 174 -2.05 15.11 -0.60
N ARG A 175 -0.77 15.44 -0.73
CA ARG A 175 -0.29 16.59 -1.52
C ARG A 175 0.43 16.08 -2.76
N VAL A 176 0.00 16.50 -3.94
CA VAL A 176 0.66 16.14 -5.20
C VAL A 176 1.56 17.28 -5.64
N LEU A 177 2.87 17.03 -5.72
CA LEU A 177 3.84 18.03 -6.19
C LEU A 177 3.88 18.04 -7.72
N ARG A 178 3.02 18.86 -8.34
CA ARG A 178 2.97 19.05 -9.79
C ARG A 178 3.72 20.32 -10.19
N HIS A 179 5.00 20.17 -10.50
CA HIS A 179 5.82 21.25 -11.03
C HIS A 179 6.58 20.81 -12.28
N GLN A 180 6.45 21.59 -13.35
CA GLN A 180 7.08 21.32 -14.64
C GLN A 180 8.61 21.17 -14.54
N HIS A 181 9.27 21.99 -13.72
CA HIS A 181 10.73 21.94 -13.57
C HIS A 181 11.19 20.63 -12.94
N LEU A 182 10.43 20.09 -11.98
CA LEU A 182 10.74 18.79 -11.39
C LEU A 182 10.58 17.67 -12.42
N ALA A 183 9.56 17.75 -13.28
CA ALA A 183 9.38 16.79 -14.37
C ALA A 183 10.52 16.87 -15.39
N VAL A 184 10.96 18.08 -15.74
CA VAL A 184 12.10 18.26 -16.67
C VAL A 184 13.40 17.70 -16.08
N VAL A 185 13.69 17.97 -14.80
CA VAL A 185 14.89 17.43 -14.13
C VAL A 185 14.85 15.90 -14.07
N GLU A 186 13.69 15.34 -13.73
CA GLU A 186 13.47 13.90 -13.66
C GLU A 186 13.62 13.22 -15.03
N TYR A 187 12.89 13.67 -16.04
CA TYR A 187 13.00 13.12 -17.40
C TYR A 187 14.38 13.36 -18.00
N GLY A 188 15.02 14.50 -17.71
CA GLY A 188 16.37 14.79 -18.14
C GLY A 188 17.39 13.82 -17.56
N ALA A 189 17.37 13.59 -16.24
CA ALA A 189 18.26 12.64 -15.60
C ALA A 189 18.01 11.19 -16.05
N LEU A 190 16.74 10.78 -16.19
CA LEU A 190 16.39 9.46 -16.73
C LEU A 190 16.87 9.29 -18.18
N ALA A 191 16.71 10.33 -19.01
CA ALA A 191 17.16 10.31 -20.40
C ALA A 191 18.69 10.22 -20.50
N VAL A 192 19.43 10.94 -19.65
CA VAL A 192 20.90 10.85 -19.59
C VAL A 192 21.33 9.44 -19.20
N THR A 193 20.77 8.88 -18.13
CA THR A 193 21.09 7.51 -17.68
C THR A 193 20.78 6.46 -18.74
N LEU A 194 19.60 6.54 -19.36
CA LEU A 194 19.21 5.63 -20.44
C LEU A 194 20.16 5.76 -21.63
N THR A 195 20.51 6.99 -22.02
CA THR A 195 21.43 7.24 -23.13
C THR A 195 22.81 6.65 -22.82
N LEU A 196 23.38 6.89 -21.65
CA LEU A 196 24.71 6.38 -21.31
C LEU A 196 24.76 4.84 -21.27
N ASN A 197 23.67 4.18 -20.86
CA ASN A 197 23.59 2.72 -20.86
C ASN A 197 23.37 2.13 -22.25
N VAL A 198 22.51 2.73 -23.06
CA VAL A 198 21.98 2.14 -24.28
C VAL A 198 22.72 2.59 -25.53
N TRP A 199 23.13 3.87 -25.57
CA TRP A 199 23.70 4.51 -26.75
C TRP A 199 24.76 3.68 -27.49
N PRO A 200 25.74 3.08 -26.80
CA PRO A 200 26.80 2.39 -27.50
C PRO A 200 26.39 1.06 -28.14
N TYR A 201 25.22 0.54 -27.76
CA TYR A 201 24.65 -0.71 -28.25
C TYR A 201 23.57 -0.47 -29.30
N LEU A 202 23.31 0.79 -29.67
CA LEU A 202 22.36 1.12 -30.72
C LEU A 202 22.93 0.71 -32.09
N PRO A 203 22.06 0.23 -32.99
CA PRO A 203 22.50 -0.39 -34.25
C PRO A 203 23.19 0.61 -35.20
N TRP A 204 22.88 1.90 -35.08
CA TRP A 204 23.49 2.97 -35.88
C TRP A 204 24.86 3.43 -35.35
N VAL A 205 25.18 3.10 -34.09
CA VAL A 205 26.48 3.41 -33.45
C VAL A 205 27.44 2.22 -33.56
N SER A 206 26.89 1.00 -33.57
CA SER A 206 27.63 -0.25 -33.72
C SER A 206 27.93 -0.55 -35.20
N VAL A 207 28.84 0.23 -35.79
CA VAL A 207 29.36 -0.01 -37.15
C VAL A 207 30.55 -0.99 -37.10
N PRO A 208 30.58 -2.07 -37.90
CA PRO A 208 29.55 -2.55 -38.83
C PRO A 208 28.35 -3.19 -38.12
N TRP A 209 27.16 -3.11 -38.74
CA TRP A 209 25.88 -3.63 -38.25
C TRP A 209 25.91 -5.11 -37.81
N THR A 210 26.88 -5.89 -38.27
CA THR A 210 27.11 -7.28 -37.84
C THR A 210 27.53 -7.41 -36.38
N ARG A 211 27.92 -6.32 -35.70
CA ARG A 211 28.23 -6.28 -34.27
C ARG A 211 27.02 -5.97 -33.39
N PHE A 212 25.86 -5.67 -33.99
CA PHE A 212 24.66 -5.39 -33.24
C PHE A 212 24.13 -6.68 -32.60
N ASP A 213 24.02 -6.67 -31.27
CA ASP A 213 23.39 -7.73 -30.49
C ASP A 213 22.16 -7.18 -29.73
N PRO A 214 20.93 -7.56 -30.15
CA PRO A 214 19.70 -7.16 -29.46
C PRO A 214 19.67 -7.56 -27.98
N MET A 215 20.30 -8.68 -27.62
CA MET A 215 20.30 -9.16 -26.23
C MET A 215 21.20 -8.29 -25.35
N GLN A 216 22.34 -7.85 -25.88
CA GLN A 216 23.23 -6.92 -25.18
C GLN A 216 22.59 -5.56 -24.99
N LEU A 217 21.90 -5.05 -26.01
CA LEU A 217 21.08 -3.83 -25.92
C LEU A 217 20.02 -3.97 -24.82
N LEU A 218 19.27 -5.08 -24.84
CA LEU A 218 18.24 -5.34 -23.84
C LEU A 218 18.84 -5.40 -22.43
N ALA A 219 19.94 -6.12 -22.23
CA ALA A 219 20.61 -6.27 -20.94
C ALA A 219 21.04 -4.92 -20.33
N HIS A 220 21.53 -3.98 -21.15
CA HIS A 220 21.91 -2.65 -20.67
C HIS A 220 20.70 -1.69 -20.54
N ALA A 221 19.58 -1.99 -21.19
CA ALA A 221 18.35 -1.22 -21.04
C ALA A 221 17.54 -1.58 -19.78
N VAL A 222 17.72 -2.79 -19.21
CA VAL A 222 16.89 -3.27 -18.07
C VAL A 222 16.98 -2.33 -16.87
N GLY A 223 18.18 -1.95 -16.43
CA GLY A 223 18.37 -1.08 -15.25
C GLY A 223 17.64 0.26 -15.38
N PRO A 224 17.90 1.05 -16.44
CA PRO A 224 17.17 2.28 -16.71
C PRO A 224 15.66 2.10 -16.84
N LEU A 225 15.18 1.03 -17.51
CA LEU A 225 13.74 0.78 -17.64
C LEU A 225 13.07 0.50 -16.30
N VAL A 226 13.72 -0.28 -15.43
CA VAL A 226 13.23 -0.52 -14.06
C VAL A 226 13.22 0.77 -13.25
N ALA A 227 14.24 1.63 -13.39
CA ALA A 227 14.27 2.93 -12.73
C ALA A 227 13.11 3.82 -13.19
N VAL A 228 12.89 3.97 -14.50
CA VAL A 228 11.74 4.69 -15.07
C VAL A 228 10.41 4.13 -14.55
N GLY A 229 10.27 2.81 -14.53
CA GLY A 229 9.10 2.11 -14.01
C GLY A 229 8.86 2.43 -12.53
N ALA A 230 9.89 2.38 -11.69
CA ALA A 230 9.80 2.72 -10.29
C ALA A 230 9.33 4.17 -10.09
N VAL A 231 9.94 5.12 -10.81
CA VAL A 231 9.58 6.54 -10.76
C VAL A 231 8.11 6.78 -11.16
N ALA A 232 7.64 6.10 -12.20
CA ALA A 232 6.27 6.24 -12.68
C ALA A 232 5.23 5.59 -11.75
N VAL A 233 5.54 4.42 -11.19
CA VAL A 233 4.59 3.57 -10.47
C VAL A 233 4.50 3.91 -8.99
N LEU A 234 5.63 4.24 -8.33
CA LEU A 234 5.67 4.45 -6.88
C LEU A 234 4.68 5.53 -6.39
N PRO A 235 4.58 6.71 -7.03
CA PRO A 235 3.64 7.74 -6.62
C PRO A 235 2.18 7.30 -6.78
N ILE A 236 1.86 6.54 -7.83
CA ILE A 236 0.50 6.03 -8.11
C ILE A 236 0.07 5.06 -7.02
N ILE A 237 0.93 4.09 -6.69
CA ILE A 237 0.67 3.13 -5.62
C ILE A 237 0.45 3.87 -4.30
N TRP A 238 1.27 4.86 -4.00
CA TRP A 238 1.19 5.59 -2.73
C TRP A 238 -0.04 6.49 -2.65
N THR A 239 -0.48 7.10 -3.75
CA THR A 239 -1.78 7.81 -3.77
C THR A 239 -2.94 6.85 -3.53
N ALA A 240 -2.92 5.66 -4.13
CA ALA A 240 -3.96 4.66 -3.88
C ALA A 240 -3.99 4.20 -2.41
N PHE A 241 -2.83 4.02 -1.78
CA PHE A 241 -2.76 3.71 -0.34
C PHE A 241 -3.21 4.87 0.55
N ALA A 242 -2.96 6.12 0.16
CA ALA A 242 -3.47 7.28 0.88
C ALA A 242 -5.01 7.37 0.80
N ASP A 243 -5.60 6.99 -0.34
CA ASP A 243 -7.05 6.94 -0.53
C ASP A 243 -7.71 5.76 0.22
N LEU A 244 -6.95 4.69 0.49
CA LEU A 244 -7.38 3.54 1.28
C LEU A 244 -7.39 3.81 2.80
N ASP A 245 -6.93 4.97 3.28
CA ASP A 245 -6.92 5.26 4.72
C ASP A 245 -8.37 5.43 5.22
N HIS A 246 -8.89 4.34 5.76
CA HIS A 246 -10.30 4.16 6.06
C HIS A 246 -10.68 4.84 7.38
N GLY A 247 -11.13 6.09 7.26
CA GLY A 247 -12.21 6.68 8.06
C GLY A 247 -12.29 6.22 9.52
N LEU A 248 -11.38 6.71 10.36
CA LEU A 248 -11.74 6.88 11.76
C LEU A 248 -12.98 7.80 11.79
N PRO A 249 -14.10 7.40 12.41
CA PRO A 249 -15.10 8.38 12.81
C PRO A 249 -14.40 9.27 13.84
N VAL A 250 -13.90 10.42 13.37
CA VAL A 250 -13.59 11.52 14.26
C VAL A 250 -14.92 11.85 14.92
N GLY A 251 -15.10 11.38 16.16
CA GLY A 251 -16.19 11.83 17.02
C GLY A 251 -16.19 13.36 17.04
N PRO A 252 -17.34 14.00 17.30
CA PRO A 252 -17.48 15.45 17.14
C PRO A 252 -16.55 16.17 18.14
N THR A 253 -15.42 16.66 17.67
CA THR A 253 -14.58 17.63 18.37
C THR A 253 -14.53 18.93 17.56
N PRO A 254 -14.43 20.08 18.24
CA PRO A 254 -15.07 21.32 17.85
C PRO A 254 -14.26 22.04 16.78
N THR A 255 -15.00 22.74 15.92
CA THR A 255 -14.51 23.72 14.96
C THR A 255 -13.38 24.59 15.53
N PRO A 256 -12.17 24.58 14.93
CA PRO A 256 -11.27 25.71 15.03
C PRO A 256 -11.64 26.68 13.90
N ALA A 257 -12.31 27.76 14.27
CA ALA A 257 -12.40 28.93 13.41
C ALA A 257 -10.99 29.47 13.18
N SER A 258 -10.50 29.41 11.94
CA SER A 258 -9.38 30.22 11.46
C SER A 258 -9.56 30.48 9.97
N PRO A 259 -9.33 31.70 9.48
CA PRO A 259 -9.65 32.08 8.11
C PRO A 259 -8.62 31.46 7.16
N GLU A 260 -9.06 30.59 6.27
CA GLU A 260 -8.24 30.14 5.15
C GLU A 260 -7.93 31.33 4.22
N TYR A 261 -6.64 31.64 4.10
CA TYR A 261 -6.10 32.50 3.07
C TYR A 261 -6.26 31.81 1.70
N ARG A 262 -7.23 32.26 0.90
CA ARG A 262 -7.47 31.78 -0.47
C ARG A 262 -6.36 32.27 -1.39
N GLN A 263 -5.51 31.34 -1.83
CA GLN A 263 -4.61 31.57 -2.95
C GLN A 263 -5.32 31.15 -4.24
N ASN A 264 -5.84 32.13 -4.98
CA ASN A 264 -6.45 31.95 -6.30
C ASN A 264 -5.42 31.37 -7.28
N THR A 265 -5.59 30.14 -7.74
CA THR A 265 -4.91 29.61 -8.94
C THR A 265 -5.94 28.91 -9.83
N PRO A 266 -6.12 29.32 -11.10
CA PRO A 266 -7.04 28.68 -12.03
C PRO A 266 -6.40 27.43 -12.68
N GLY A 267 -7.16 26.34 -12.78
CA GLY A 267 -6.97 25.35 -13.86
C GLY A 267 -6.53 23.93 -13.47
N THR A 268 -7.42 23.14 -12.86
CA THR A 268 -7.45 21.67 -13.03
C THR A 268 -8.89 21.17 -12.92
N ALA A 269 -9.72 21.51 -13.93
CA ALA A 269 -11.17 21.28 -13.90
C ALA A 269 -11.76 20.08 -14.70
N PRO A 270 -11.02 19.19 -15.40
CA PRO A 270 -11.70 18.07 -16.08
C PRO A 270 -11.75 16.77 -15.27
N ALA A 271 -10.68 16.37 -14.57
CA ALA A 271 -10.61 15.05 -13.92
C ALA A 271 -11.42 14.97 -12.62
N GLN A 272 -11.37 16.02 -11.80
CA GLN A 272 -12.12 16.09 -10.53
C GLN A 272 -13.61 16.35 -10.76
N ARG A 273 -13.98 17.02 -11.86
CA ARG A 273 -15.38 17.25 -12.22
C ARG A 273 -16.06 15.98 -12.74
N ARG A 274 -15.32 15.08 -13.39
CA ARG A 274 -15.85 13.77 -13.84
C ARG A 274 -16.13 12.83 -12.65
N THR A 275 -15.21 12.75 -11.67
CA THR A 275 -15.43 11.94 -10.47
C THR A 275 -16.52 12.50 -9.54
N THR A 276 -16.64 13.83 -9.44
CA THR A 276 -17.77 14.46 -8.72
C THR A 276 -19.10 14.20 -9.45
N GLY A 277 -19.13 14.27 -10.78
CA GLY A 277 -20.33 13.96 -11.59
C GLY A 277 -20.83 12.52 -11.40
N ASP A 278 -19.92 11.54 -11.45
CA ASP A 278 -20.28 10.13 -11.26
C ASP A 278 -20.82 9.86 -9.85
N ARG A 279 -20.26 10.52 -8.83
CA ARG A 279 -20.75 10.45 -7.45
C ARG A 279 -22.13 11.09 -7.29
N VAL A 280 -22.38 12.22 -7.95
CA VAL A 280 -23.69 12.89 -7.93
C VAL A 280 -24.76 12.02 -8.61
N ALA A 281 -24.44 11.37 -9.73
CA ALA A 281 -25.37 10.47 -10.42
C ALA A 281 -25.83 9.31 -9.52
N LEU A 282 -24.90 8.65 -8.81
CA LEU A 282 -25.24 7.59 -7.85
C LEU A 282 -26.13 8.09 -6.70
N LEU A 283 -25.89 9.32 -6.23
CA LEU A 283 -26.71 9.93 -5.17
C LEU A 283 -28.11 10.31 -5.68
N VAL A 284 -28.25 10.72 -6.94
CA VAL A 284 -29.55 10.97 -7.58
C VAL A 284 -30.36 9.66 -7.69
N ASP A 285 -29.74 8.57 -8.14
CA ASP A 285 -30.43 7.27 -8.23
C ASP A 285 -30.85 6.75 -6.85
N ARG A 286 -29.99 6.92 -5.85
CA ARG A 286 -30.33 6.58 -4.46
C ARG A 286 -31.47 7.44 -3.92
N ALA A 287 -31.47 8.74 -4.21
CA ALA A 287 -32.56 9.63 -3.81
C ALA A 287 -33.90 9.24 -4.46
N ARG A 288 -33.89 8.85 -5.75
CA ARG A 288 -35.08 8.35 -6.45
C ARG A 288 -35.63 7.08 -5.81
N TRP A 289 -34.76 6.14 -5.46
CA TRP A 289 -35.18 4.93 -4.76
C TRP A 289 -35.82 5.23 -3.41
N MET A 290 -35.27 6.17 -2.65
CA MET A 290 -35.84 6.61 -1.36
C MET A 290 -37.19 7.33 -1.52
N ILE A 291 -37.38 8.08 -2.61
CA ILE A 291 -38.68 8.69 -2.95
C ILE A 291 -39.69 7.59 -3.30
N ALA A 292 -39.32 6.61 -4.13
CA ALA A 292 -40.18 5.48 -4.50
C ALA A 292 -40.55 4.60 -3.29
N ALA A 293 -39.64 4.46 -2.32
CA ALA A 293 -39.88 3.76 -1.06
C ALA A 293 -40.68 4.58 -0.03
N GLY A 294 -41.10 5.80 -0.36
CA GLY A 294 -41.84 6.69 0.55
C GLY A 294 -41.03 7.27 1.71
N GLN A 295 -39.71 7.10 1.70
CA GLN A 295 -38.79 7.59 2.74
C GLN A 295 -38.42 9.07 2.55
N LEU A 296 -38.53 9.58 1.32
CA LEU A 296 -38.38 10.99 0.98
C LEU A 296 -39.64 11.50 0.27
N THR A 297 -39.97 12.78 0.49
CA THR A 297 -41.03 13.47 -0.24
C THR A 297 -40.66 13.65 -1.71
N ALA A 298 -41.64 13.76 -2.60
CA ALA A 298 -41.42 13.89 -4.05
C ALA A 298 -40.58 15.11 -4.46
N ASP A 299 -40.62 16.21 -3.69
CA ASP A 299 -39.71 17.36 -3.85
C ASP A 299 -38.95 17.62 -2.54
N PRO A 300 -37.86 16.88 -2.27
CA PRO A 300 -37.13 17.01 -1.03
C PRO A 300 -36.21 18.24 -1.05
N SER A 301 -36.18 18.98 0.07
CA SER A 301 -35.25 20.12 0.22
C SER A 301 -33.79 19.63 0.26
N ALA A 302 -32.84 20.50 -0.10
CA ALA A 302 -31.41 20.18 -0.04
C ALA A 302 -30.98 19.77 1.37
N THR A 303 -31.58 20.33 2.42
CA THR A 303 -31.32 19.95 3.82
C THR A 303 -31.78 18.52 4.12
N ARG A 304 -32.97 18.14 3.65
CA ARG A 304 -33.49 16.76 3.80
C ARG A 304 -32.65 15.75 3.01
N LEU A 305 -32.21 16.10 1.81
CA LEU A 305 -31.31 15.25 1.01
C LEU A 305 -29.96 15.08 1.68
N ARG A 306 -29.42 16.15 2.28
CA ARG A 306 -28.17 16.12 3.04
C ARG A 306 -28.25 15.13 4.21
N GLU A 307 -29.33 15.19 4.98
CA GLU A 307 -29.58 14.32 6.13
C GLU A 307 -29.82 12.86 5.70
N ALA A 308 -30.62 12.63 4.67
CA ALA A 308 -30.97 11.30 4.20
C ALA A 308 -29.81 10.58 3.48
N LEU A 309 -28.96 11.31 2.76
CA LEU A 309 -27.85 10.77 1.96
C LEU A 309 -26.49 10.88 2.64
N GLY A 310 -26.38 11.61 3.75
CA GLY A 310 -25.12 11.85 4.47
C GLY A 310 -24.07 12.57 3.62
N CYS A 311 -24.48 13.46 2.72
CA CYS A 311 -23.60 14.17 1.80
C CYS A 311 -23.34 15.63 2.23
N GLY A 312 -22.39 16.31 1.58
CA GLY A 312 -22.12 17.74 1.81
C GLY A 312 -23.23 18.64 1.27
N THR A 313 -23.33 19.86 1.80
CA THR A 313 -24.41 20.81 1.45
C THR A 313 -24.46 21.15 -0.05
N ASP A 314 -23.32 21.31 -0.70
CA ASP A 314 -23.27 21.65 -2.13
C ASP A 314 -23.66 20.45 -3.01
N THR A 315 -23.21 19.24 -2.65
CA THR A 315 -23.65 18.00 -3.31
C THR A 315 -25.16 17.79 -3.16
N ALA A 316 -25.73 18.09 -1.99
CA ALA A 316 -27.16 17.98 -1.77
C ALA A 316 -27.97 18.98 -2.63
N ARG A 317 -27.42 20.17 -2.90
CA ARG A 317 -28.02 21.13 -3.84
C ARG A 317 -27.95 20.63 -5.28
N GLU A 318 -26.80 20.09 -5.69
CA GLU A 318 -26.62 19.52 -7.03
C GLU A 318 -27.56 18.34 -7.28
N VAL A 319 -27.71 17.43 -6.32
CA VAL A 319 -28.65 16.30 -6.38
C VAL A 319 -30.10 16.79 -6.49
N ARG A 320 -30.49 17.80 -5.68
CA ARG A 320 -31.83 18.40 -5.75
C ARG A 320 -32.10 19.00 -7.13
N ASP A 321 -31.15 19.76 -7.66
CA ASP A 321 -31.32 20.46 -8.93
C ASP A 321 -31.34 19.46 -10.10
N ALA A 322 -30.61 18.36 -10.01
CA ALA A 322 -30.69 17.24 -10.96
C ALA A 322 -32.04 16.52 -10.91
N LEU A 323 -32.57 16.22 -9.71
CA LEU A 323 -33.89 15.60 -9.55
C LEU A 323 -35.01 16.45 -10.17
N ARG A 324 -34.88 17.78 -10.11
CA ARG A 324 -35.87 18.72 -10.69
C ARG A 324 -35.75 18.87 -12.21
N LYS A 325 -34.56 18.71 -12.78
CA LYS A 325 -34.34 18.78 -14.23
C LYS A 325 -34.91 17.57 -14.97
N ASP A 326 -34.89 16.40 -14.33
CA ASP A 326 -35.39 15.15 -14.93
C ASP A 326 -36.88 14.89 -14.66
N GLY A 327 -37.52 15.74 -13.85
CA GLY A 327 -38.96 15.69 -13.54
C GLY A 327 -39.81 16.70 -14.31
N ALA A 328 -39.22 17.46 -15.24
CA ALA A 328 -39.88 18.38 -16.17
C ALA A 328 -39.92 17.78 -17.58
#